data_AF-A0A960N3B0-F1
#
_entry.id   AF-A0A960N3B0-F1
#
_cell.length_a   1.000
_cell.length_b   1.000
_cell.length_c   1.000
_cell.angle_alpha   90.00
_cell.angle_beta   90.00
_cell.angle_gamma   90.00
#
_symmetry.space_group_name_H-M   'P 1'
#
loop_
_entity.id
_entity.type
_entity.pdbx_description
1 polymer ?
#
loop_
_entity_poly.entity_id
_entity_poly.type
_entity_poly.pdbx_seq_one_letter_code
_entity_poly.pdbx_strand_id
1 'polypeptide(L)'
;MTASALIDMRQFAAQLLERRNRAALLLTPDLAGQRDYAAQLAGVLDALHLDVLSRFQEDDALLSRISYFSSDDLLSLIAEHRDSRLVVVSGVEFLLAAWI
;
A
#
# COMPACT_ATOMS: atom_id res chain seq x y z
N MET A 1 20.30 12.44 18.71
CA MET A 1 19.22 11.66 18.05
C MET A 1 18.58 10.79 19.11
N THR A 2 17.37 11.13 19.55
CA THR A 2 16.57 10.22 20.39
C THR A 2 16.31 8.96 19.57
N ALA A 3 16.64 7.79 20.14
CA ALA A 3 16.28 6.52 19.52
C ALA A 3 14.77 6.53 19.30
N SER A 4 14.34 6.56 18.04
CA SER A 4 12.93 6.40 17.70
C SER A 4 12.52 5.04 18.25
N ALA A 5 11.47 5.00 19.07
CA ALA A 5 10.89 3.74 19.49
C ALA A 5 10.56 2.94 18.22
N LEU A 6 11.05 1.70 18.13
CA LEU A 6 10.70 0.80 17.03
C LEU A 6 9.20 0.54 17.09
N ILE A 7 8.54 0.53 15.93
CA ILE A 7 7.12 0.22 15.83
C ILE A 7 6.97 -1.29 15.65
N ASP A 8 6.24 -1.94 16.55
CA ASP A 8 5.75 -3.30 16.30
C ASP A 8 4.61 -3.25 15.29
N MET A 9 4.88 -3.69 14.07
CA MET A 9 3.92 -3.65 12.98
C MET A 9 2.71 -4.56 13.17
N ARG A 10 2.82 -5.64 13.96
CA ARG A 10 1.68 -6.52 14.28
C ARG A 10 0.74 -5.83 15.25
N GLN A 11 1.32 -5.24 16.31
CA GLN A 11 0.54 -4.47 17.28
C GLN A 11 -0.11 -3.26 16.60
N PHE A 12 0.63 -2.55 15.75
CA PHE A 12 0.12 -1.42 14.99
C PHE A 12 -1.06 -1.82 14.10
N ALA A 13 -0.96 -2.92 13.36
CA ALA A 13 -2.04 -3.41 12.50
C ALA A 13 -3.29 -3.79 13.32
N ALA A 14 -3.13 -4.45 14.46
CA ALA A 14 -4.24 -4.77 15.36
C ALA A 14 -4.96 -3.50 15.85
N GLN A 15 -4.20 -2.50 16.30
CA GLN A 15 -4.75 -1.21 16.74
C GLN A 15 -5.42 -0.45 15.59
N LEU A 16 -4.87 -0.53 14.37
CA LEU A 16 -5.47 0.11 13.19
C LEU A 16 -6.87 -0.46 12.90
N LEU A 17 -7.05 -1.78 13.04
CA LEU A 17 -8.33 -2.45 12.80
C LEU A 17 -9.43 -2.06 13.81
N GLU A 18 -9.05 -1.65 15.01
CA GLU A 18 -9.97 -1.18 16.05
C GLU A 18 -10.46 0.25 15.82
N ARG A 19 -9.78 1.02 14.96
CA ARG A 19 -10.14 2.41 14.67
C ARG A 19 -11.35 2.51 13.74
N ARG A 20 -12.06 3.65 13.84
CA ARG A 20 -13.16 4.02 12.93
C ARG A 20 -12.65 4.34 11.52
N ASN A 21 -11.50 5.03 11.42
CA ASN A 21 -10.82 5.31 10.16
C ASN A 21 -9.57 4.43 10.09
N ARG A 22 -9.60 3.41 9.21
CA ARG A 22 -8.63 2.30 9.17
C ARG A 22 -7.59 2.47 8.06
N ALA A 23 -7.00 3.66 7.97
CA ALA A 23 -5.94 3.94 7.01
C ALA A 23 -4.70 4.47 7.73
N ALA A 24 -3.53 4.03 7.27
CA ALA A 24 -2.25 4.50 7.72
C ALA A 24 -1.28 4.60 6.54
N LEU A 25 -0.44 5.63 6.56
CA LEU A 25 0.67 5.79 5.63
C LEU A 25 1.97 5.56 6.37
N LEU A 26 2.77 4.62 5.89
CA LEU A 26 4.10 4.35 6.42
C LEU A 26 5.14 5.03 5.53
N LEU A 27 5.85 6.00 6.13
CA LEU A 27 6.92 6.73 5.46
C LEU A 27 8.27 6.15 5.92
N THR A 28 9.02 5.60 4.99
CA THR A 28 10.39 5.13 5.22
C THR A 28 11.40 6.08 4.56
N PRO A 29 12.56 6.33 5.19
CA PRO A 29 13.58 7.22 4.62
C PRO A 29 14.29 6.66 3.39
N ASP A 30 14.12 5.36 3.10
CA ASP A 30 14.60 4.69 1.90
C ASP A 30 13.44 3.89 1.27
N LEU A 31 13.35 3.94 -0.05
CA LEU A 31 12.40 3.18 -0.87
C LEU A 31 12.91 1.75 -1.14
N ALA A 32 14.21 1.52 -1.00
CA ALA A 32 14.82 0.23 -1.28
C ALA A 32 14.24 -0.86 -0.36
N GLY A 33 13.64 -1.89 -0.96
CA GLY A 33 13.06 -3.01 -0.24
C GLY A 33 11.69 -2.76 0.38
N GLN A 34 11.07 -1.58 0.20
CA GLN A 34 9.74 -1.30 0.75
C GLN A 34 8.66 -2.26 0.22
N ARG A 35 8.71 -2.58 -1.09
CA ARG A 35 7.80 -3.54 -1.73
C ARG A 35 7.97 -4.95 -1.15
N ASP A 36 9.21 -5.42 -1.03
CA ASP A 36 9.51 -6.74 -0.47
C ASP A 36 9.11 -6.83 1.01
N TYR A 37 9.36 -5.77 1.77
CA TYR A 37 8.93 -5.68 3.16
C TYR A 37 7.41 -5.65 3.29
N ALA A 38 6.69 -4.93 2.40
CA ALA A 38 5.23 -4.91 2.37
C ALA A 38 4.65 -6.30 2.10
N ALA A 39 5.24 -7.05 1.17
CA ALA A 39 4.85 -8.44 0.90
C ALA A 39 5.06 -9.35 2.14
N GLN A 40 6.22 -9.25 2.78
CA GLN A 40 6.52 -10.00 3.99
C GLN A 40 5.58 -9.62 5.14
N LEU A 41 5.32 -8.33 5.31
CA LEU A 41 4.40 -7.82 6.33
C LEU A 41 2.99 -8.34 6.10
N ALA A 42 2.49 -8.30 4.86
CA ALA A 42 1.19 -8.84 4.51
C ALA A 42 1.09 -10.34 4.84
N GLY A 43 2.11 -11.13 4.49
CA GLY A 43 2.17 -12.56 4.83
C GLY A 43 2.18 -12.82 6.33
N VAL A 44 2.89 -11.99 7.11
CA VAL A 44 2.92 -12.08 8.58
C VAL A 44 1.58 -11.68 9.23
N LEU A 45 0.84 -10.75 8.61
CA LEU A 45 -0.43 -10.26 9.11
C LEU A 45 -1.65 -11.05 8.61
N ASP A 46 -1.44 -12.06 7.76
CA ASP A 46 -2.51 -12.74 7.01
C ASP A 46 -3.41 -11.71 6.29
N ALA A 47 -2.78 -10.73 5.66
CA ALA A 47 -3.42 -9.62 4.98
C ALA A 47 -3.23 -9.72 3.46
N LEU A 48 -4.13 -9.09 2.71
CA LEU A 48 -3.95 -8.97 1.27
C LEU A 48 -2.78 -8.00 0.98
N HIS A 49 -1.89 -8.38 0.07
CA HIS A 49 -0.88 -7.49 -0.49
C HIS A 49 -1.32 -7.02 -1.87
N LEU A 50 -1.46 -5.70 -2.04
CA LEU A 50 -1.66 -5.06 -3.33
C LEU A 50 -0.37 -4.32 -3.72
N ASP A 51 0.40 -4.92 -4.62
CA ASP A 51 1.50 -4.24 -5.30
C ASP A 51 0.96 -3.55 -6.55
N VAL A 52 0.79 -2.23 -6.46
CA VAL A 52 0.14 -1.43 -7.52
C VAL A 52 1.00 -1.44 -8.79
N LEU A 53 2.32 -1.42 -8.67
CA LEU A 53 3.20 -1.47 -9.83
C LEU A 53 3.07 -2.80 -10.57
N SER A 54 3.09 -3.92 -9.84
CA SER A 54 2.89 -5.24 -10.46
C SER A 54 1.50 -5.35 -11.11
N ARG A 55 0.46 -4.84 -10.44
CA ARG A 55 -0.90 -4.82 -10.97
C ARG A 55 -1.01 -4.07 -12.31
N PHE A 56 -0.28 -2.96 -12.46
CA PHE A 56 -0.20 -2.23 -13.73
C PHE A 56 0.59 -2.98 -14.82
N GLN A 57 1.60 -3.76 -14.43
CA GLN A 57 2.38 -4.56 -15.38
C GLN A 57 1.61 -5.77 -15.91
N GLU A 58 0.66 -6.29 -15.14
CA GLU A 58 -0.14 -7.47 -15.47
C GLU A 58 -1.46 -7.14 -16.18
N ASP A 59 -1.85 -5.87 -16.26
CA ASP A 59 -3.15 -5.43 -16.76
C ASP A 59 -3.01 -4.36 -17.83
N ASP A 60 -3.17 -4.78 -19.09
CA ASP A 60 -3.10 -3.89 -20.25
C ASP A 60 -4.09 -2.72 -20.18
N ALA A 61 -5.26 -2.92 -19.56
CA ALA A 61 -6.24 -1.86 -19.41
C ALA A 61 -5.76 -0.81 -18.41
N LEU A 62 -5.19 -1.22 -17.27
CA LEU A 62 -4.57 -0.28 -16.32
C LEU A 62 -3.36 0.42 -16.94
N LEU A 63 -2.49 -0.33 -17.62
CA LEU A 63 -1.30 0.22 -18.27
C LEU A 63 -1.66 1.29 -19.30
N SER A 64 -2.70 1.06 -20.12
CA SER A 64 -3.18 2.03 -21.12
C SER A 64 -3.72 3.34 -20.51
N ARG A 65 -4.00 3.33 -19.21
CA ARG A 65 -4.58 4.46 -18.46
C ARG A 65 -3.56 5.23 -17.64
N ILE A 66 -2.28 4.80 -17.61
CA ILE A 66 -1.27 5.35 -16.69
C ILE A 66 -1.15 6.88 -16.71
N SER A 67 -1.27 7.51 -17.88
CA SER A 67 -1.14 8.98 -18.03
C SER A 67 -2.33 9.79 -17.52
N TYR A 68 -3.46 9.16 -17.23
CA TYR A 68 -4.68 9.81 -16.72
C TYR A 68 -5.29 9.08 -15.52
N PHE A 69 -4.54 8.12 -14.96
CA PHE A 69 -4.92 7.42 -13.75
C PHE A 69 -4.79 8.41 -12.58
N SER A 70 -5.89 8.66 -11.88
CA SER A 70 -5.96 9.66 -10.80
C SER A 70 -5.82 9.04 -9.41
N SER A 71 -5.79 9.89 -8.38
CA SER A 71 -5.90 9.43 -6.99
C SER A 71 -7.24 8.74 -6.72
N ASP A 72 -8.32 9.17 -7.38
CA ASP A 72 -9.65 8.56 -7.24
C ASP A 72 -9.68 7.17 -7.88
N ASP A 73 -8.96 6.97 -8.98
CA ASP A 73 -8.76 5.64 -9.58
C ASP A 73 -7.96 4.73 -8.64
N LEU A 74 -6.92 5.24 -7.96
CA LEU A 74 -6.17 4.47 -6.96
C LEU A 74 -7.08 4.02 -5.80
N LEU A 75 -7.89 4.93 -5.27
CA LEU A 75 -8.83 4.62 -4.19
C LEU A 75 -9.88 3.60 -4.65
N SER A 76 -10.32 3.69 -5.91
CA SER A 76 -11.25 2.73 -6.51
C SER A 76 -10.62 1.35 -6.66
N LEU A 77 -9.37 1.27 -7.12
CA LEU A 77 -8.59 0.03 -7.21
C LEU A 77 -8.43 -0.62 -5.83
N ILE A 78 -8.10 0.15 -4.79
CA ILE A 78 -8.00 -0.36 -3.42
C ILE A 78 -9.37 -0.86 -2.92
N ALA A 79 -10.46 -0.16 -3.28
CA ALA A 79 -11.82 -0.50 -2.87
C ALA A 79 -12.34 -1.82 -3.48
N GLU A 80 -11.73 -2.33 -4.55
CA GLU A 80 -11.99 -3.68 -5.08
C GLU A 80 -11.71 -4.76 -4.02
N HIS A 81 -10.86 -4.45 -3.05
CA HIS A 81 -10.46 -5.34 -1.97
C HIS A 81 -11.11 -4.99 -0.62
N ARG A 82 -12.23 -4.26 -0.62
CA ARG A 82 -12.94 -3.84 0.62
C ARG A 82 -13.37 -4.99 1.54
N ASP A 83 -13.53 -6.19 0.99
CA ASP A 83 -13.93 -7.38 1.75
C ASP A 83 -12.73 -8.02 2.48
N SER A 84 -11.50 -7.63 2.14
CA SER A 84 -10.30 -8.02 2.88
C SER A 84 -10.25 -7.30 4.22
N ARG A 85 -9.92 -8.04 5.28
CA ARG A 85 -9.82 -7.50 6.65
C ARG A 85 -8.77 -6.37 6.74
N LEU A 86 -7.66 -6.53 6.04
CA LEU A 86 -6.56 -5.58 5.95
C LEU A 86 -5.94 -5.69 4.55
N VAL A 87 -5.60 -4.55 3.97
CA VAL A 87 -4.87 -4.46 2.70
C VAL A 87 -3.58 -3.70 2.94
N VAL A 88 -2.45 -4.32 2.61
CA VAL A 88 -1.14 -3.67 2.56
C VAL A 88 -0.91 -3.23 1.12
N VAL A 89 -0.72 -1.94 0.91
CA VAL A 89 -0.53 -1.34 -0.42
C VAL A 89 0.93 -0.90 -0.57
N SER A 90 1.57 -1.22 -1.69
CA SER A 90 2.93 -0.78 -2.02
C SER A 90 3.10 -0.47 -3.50
N GLY A 91 4.21 0.14 -3.88
CA GLY A 91 4.53 0.40 -5.29
C GLY A 91 3.65 1.49 -5.90
N VAL A 92 3.24 2.49 -5.10
CA VAL A 92 2.41 3.62 -5.56
C VAL A 92 3.24 4.78 -6.10
N GLU A 93 4.56 4.75 -5.86
CA GLU A 93 5.47 5.88 -6.07
C GLU A 93 5.61 6.23 -7.56
N PHE A 94 5.46 5.25 -8.46
CA PHE A 94 5.50 5.51 -9.90
C PHE A 94 4.34 6.38 -10.38
N LEU A 95 3.19 6.35 -9.69
CA LEU A 95 2.04 7.19 -10.02
C LEU A 95 2.30 8.67 -9.73
N LEU A 96 3.24 8.98 -8.83
CA LEU A 96 3.62 10.37 -8.56
C LEU A 96 4.19 11.06 -9.81
N ALA A 97 4.81 10.31 -10.72
CA ALA A 97 5.29 10.87 -11.99
C ALA A 97 4.15 11.20 -12.97
N ALA A 98 2.99 10.56 -12.83
CA ALA A 98 1.82 10.76 -13.69
C ALA A 98 0.83 11.81 -13.14
N TRP A 99 0.93 12.16 -11.85
CA TRP A 99 0.02 13.10 -11.17
C TRP A 99 0.49 14.56 -11.14
N ILE A 100 1.64 14.86 -11.76
CA ILE A 100 2.20 16.21 -11.91
C ILE A 100 1.61 16.88 -13.15
#